data_AF-A0A2D6F121-F1
#
_entry.id   AF-A0A2D6F121-F1
#
_cell.length_a   1.000
_cell.length_b   1.000
_cell.length_c   1.000
_cell.angle_alpha   90.00
_cell.angle_beta   90.00
_cell.angle_gamma   90.00
#
_symmetry.space_group_name_H-M   'P 1'
#
loop_
_entity.id
_entity.type
_entity.pdbx_description
1 polymer ?
#
loop_
_entity_poly.entity_id
_entity_poly.type
_entity_poly.pdbx_seq_one_letter_code
_entity_poly.pdbx_strand_id
1 'polypeptide(L)'
;MFKKKEKKGQVAMEFLMTYGWAMIIIVVAVAALWYLGVFTPEIPNTCSIGAPYSCSDVKIIDAGGEVKPGDGIDRIQFFLSASELSSDTTNNVLVSLVVNDKTCAVPGDITIGATAGTTYTNMVAASVQTGRIIFNCDKDFGVAGDKFKGTYVITYQKSGGGQLSHDVTGKLSGTIK
;
A
#
# COMPACT_ATOMS: atom_id res chain seq x y z
N MET A 1 10.12 -19.20 75.56
CA MET A 1 10.74 -19.84 74.37
C MET A 1 10.39 -18.99 73.16
N PHE A 2 11.33 -18.18 72.66
CA PHE A 2 11.08 -17.21 71.60
C PHE A 2 11.32 -17.83 70.21
N LYS A 3 10.31 -17.80 69.34
CA LYS A 3 10.46 -18.09 67.90
C LYS A 3 10.02 -16.85 67.11
N LYS A 4 11.00 -16.03 66.70
CA LYS A 4 10.80 -14.81 65.91
C LYS A 4 10.50 -15.21 64.46
N LYS A 5 9.23 -15.08 64.04
CA LYS A 5 8.79 -15.33 62.65
C LYS A 5 9.28 -14.22 61.71
N GLU A 6 9.56 -14.62 60.47
CA GLU A 6 10.35 -13.91 59.47
C GLU A 6 9.83 -12.51 59.09
N LYS A 7 10.73 -11.51 59.08
CA LYS A 7 10.49 -10.13 58.61
C LYS A 7 10.82 -9.96 57.11
N LYS A 8 10.32 -10.82 56.22
CA LYS A 8 10.62 -10.71 54.76
C LYS A 8 9.57 -9.93 53.96
N GLY A 9 8.30 -9.93 54.39
CA GLY A 9 7.22 -9.23 53.66
C GLY A 9 7.14 -7.72 53.88
N GLN A 10 7.71 -7.20 54.97
CA GLN A 10 7.57 -5.79 55.36
C GLN A 10 8.50 -4.86 54.56
N VAL A 11 9.61 -5.39 54.04
CA VAL A 11 10.55 -4.64 53.20
C VAL A 11 10.02 -4.56 51.76
N ALA A 12 9.41 -5.63 51.23
CA ALA A 12 8.86 -5.65 49.87
C ALA A 12 7.75 -4.61 49.63
N MET A 13 6.96 -4.28 50.67
CA MET A 13 5.91 -3.25 50.61
C MET A 13 6.48 -1.82 50.49
N GLU A 14 7.66 -1.55 51.04
CA GLU A 14 8.31 -0.22 50.95
C GLU A 14 8.98 0.00 49.58
N PHE A 15 9.55 -1.06 49.00
CA PHE A 15 10.12 -1.02 47.65
C PHE A 15 9.02 -0.80 46.60
N LEU A 16 7.88 -1.45 46.72
CA LEU A 16 6.82 -1.31 45.71
C LEU A 16 6.20 0.11 45.68
N MET A 17 6.17 0.80 46.83
CA MET A 17 5.61 2.16 46.94
C MET A 17 6.55 3.23 46.37
N THR A 18 7.87 3.08 46.52
CA THR A 18 8.87 4.04 46.04
C THR A 18 9.21 3.88 44.56
N TYR A 19 9.12 2.66 44.02
CA TYR A 19 9.28 2.41 42.58
C TYR A 19 7.95 2.44 41.83
N GLY A 20 6.82 2.38 42.53
CA GLY A 20 5.48 2.42 41.92
C GLY A 20 5.24 3.69 41.09
N TRP A 21 5.71 4.84 41.56
CA TRP A 21 5.61 6.10 40.80
C TRP A 21 6.39 6.05 39.48
N ALA A 22 7.51 5.32 39.43
CA ALA A 22 8.37 5.24 38.27
C ALA A 22 7.71 4.36 37.20
N MET A 23 7.08 3.26 37.61
CA MET A 23 6.29 2.43 36.69
C MET A 23 5.07 3.17 36.15
N ILE A 24 4.39 4.00 36.96
CA ILE A 24 3.28 4.83 36.47
C ILE A 24 3.77 5.79 35.39
N ILE A 25 4.89 6.48 35.62
CA ILE A 25 5.46 7.42 34.64
C ILE A 25 5.79 6.69 33.33
N ILE A 26 6.38 5.48 33.40
CA ILE A 26 6.70 4.70 32.20
C ILE A 26 5.43 4.31 31.43
N VAL A 27 4.40 3.80 32.11
CA VAL A 27 3.14 3.40 31.45
C VAL A 27 2.45 4.60 30.83
N VAL A 28 2.42 5.74 31.52
CA VAL A 28 1.84 6.99 30.99
C VAL A 28 2.64 7.47 29.78
N ALA A 29 3.97 7.41 29.82
CA ALA A 29 4.81 7.78 28.69
C ALA A 29 4.57 6.87 27.47
N VAL A 30 4.48 5.55 27.66
CA VAL A 30 4.17 4.61 26.58
C VAL A 30 2.76 4.85 26.03
N ALA A 31 1.77 5.10 26.89
CA ALA A 31 0.41 5.43 26.46
C ALA A 31 0.36 6.74 25.66
N ALA A 32 1.10 7.77 26.09
CA ALA A 32 1.23 9.02 25.36
C ALA A 32 1.91 8.83 23.99
N LEU A 33 2.98 8.04 23.93
CA LEU A 33 3.67 7.71 22.67
C LEU A 33 2.79 6.89 21.72
N TRP A 34 1.95 5.99 22.25
CA TRP A 34 0.97 5.25 21.48
C TRP A 34 -0.11 6.18 20.92
N TYR A 35 -0.62 7.10 21.74
CA TYR A 35 -1.59 8.11 21.31
C TYR A 35 -1.01 9.06 20.24
N LEU A 36 0.28 9.39 20.33
CA LEU A 36 0.97 10.20 19.33
C LEU A 36 1.35 9.44 18.05
N GLY A 37 1.02 8.14 17.93
CA GLY A 37 1.27 7.36 16.72
C GLY A 37 2.75 7.11 16.41
N VAL A 38 3.65 7.27 17.40
CA VAL A 38 5.11 7.09 17.21
C VAL A 38 5.46 5.67 16.74
N PHE A 39 4.62 4.69 17.05
CA PHE A 39 4.80 3.29 16.65
C PHE A 39 4.23 2.94 15.26
N THR A 40 3.53 3.87 14.60
CA THR A 40 2.96 3.70 13.26
C THR A 40 3.59 4.70 12.28
N PRO A 41 4.87 4.51 11.91
CA PRO A 41 5.51 5.39 10.93
C PRO A 41 4.83 5.24 9.57
N GLU A 42 4.28 6.34 9.05
CA GLU A 42 3.76 6.44 7.70
C GLU A 42 4.93 6.27 6.71
N ILE A 43 4.85 5.22 5.90
CA ILE A 43 5.79 5.03 4.80
C ILE A 43 5.25 5.84 3.62
N PRO A 44 6.07 6.69 2.96
CA PRO A 44 5.63 7.40 1.78
C PRO A 44 5.22 6.41 0.70
N ASN A 45 4.15 6.74 -0.01
CA ASN A 45 3.72 5.96 -1.15
C ASN A 45 4.78 6.05 -2.25
N THR A 46 5.25 4.89 -2.68
CA THR A 46 6.32 4.74 -3.65
C THR A 46 5.92 3.68 -4.65
N CYS A 47 6.22 3.94 -5.92
CA CYS A 47 6.12 2.96 -6.98
C CYS A 47 7.36 3.02 -7.85
N SER A 48 7.84 1.86 -8.27
CA SER A 48 9.06 1.71 -9.06
C SER A 48 8.81 0.71 -10.17
N ILE A 49 9.19 1.08 -11.39
CA ILE A 49 9.05 0.25 -12.59
C ILE A 49 10.21 0.55 -13.54
N GLY A 50 10.61 -0.44 -14.33
CA GLY A 50 11.64 -0.28 -15.35
C GLY A 50 11.14 0.48 -16.57
N ALA A 51 12.09 1.04 -17.34
CA ALA A 51 11.80 1.62 -18.65
C ALA A 51 11.10 0.60 -19.57
N PRO A 52 10.19 1.04 -20.47
CA PRO A 52 9.88 2.43 -20.84
C PRO A 52 8.88 3.15 -19.93
N TYR A 53 8.39 2.49 -18.87
CA TYR A 53 7.44 3.08 -17.95
C TYR A 53 8.14 3.84 -16.82
N SER A 54 7.49 4.89 -16.35
CA SER A 54 7.83 5.64 -15.15
C SER A 54 6.58 5.73 -14.29
N CYS A 55 6.74 5.53 -12.98
CA CYS A 55 5.65 5.64 -12.03
C CYS A 55 5.88 6.84 -11.13
N SER A 56 4.92 7.77 -11.14
CA SER A 56 5.05 9.03 -10.40
C SER A 56 4.40 8.97 -9.03
N ASP A 57 3.30 8.22 -8.88
CA ASP A 57 2.57 8.14 -7.62
C ASP A 57 1.66 6.90 -7.57
N VAL A 58 1.35 6.46 -6.36
CA VAL A 58 0.42 5.36 -6.08
C VAL A 58 -0.38 5.66 -4.81
N LYS A 59 -1.66 5.33 -4.80
CA LYS A 59 -2.50 5.39 -3.61
C LYS A 59 -3.58 4.32 -3.66
N ILE A 60 -3.92 3.80 -2.49
CA ILE A 60 -5.15 3.04 -2.33
C ILE A 60 -6.26 4.06 -2.02
N ILE A 61 -7.41 3.87 -2.66
CA ILE A 61 -8.62 4.65 -2.42
C ILE A 61 -9.75 3.67 -2.18
N ASP A 62 -10.66 4.04 -1.29
CA ASP A 62 -11.92 3.32 -1.15
C ASP A 62 -12.70 3.37 -2.47
N ALA A 63 -13.50 2.35 -2.76
CA ALA A 63 -14.39 2.39 -3.90
C ALA A 63 -15.40 3.54 -3.77
N GLY A 64 -15.05 4.68 -4.38
CA GLY A 64 -15.77 5.94 -4.27
C GLY A 64 -17.29 5.79 -4.34
N GLY A 65 -17.92 6.00 -3.19
CA GLY A 65 -19.37 6.00 -2.98
C GLY A 65 -19.71 5.62 -1.55
N GLU A 66 -19.44 6.47 -0.55
CA GLU A 66 -19.75 6.22 0.88
C GLU A 66 -19.43 4.78 1.38
N VAL A 67 -18.46 4.11 0.77
CA VAL A 67 -17.99 2.80 1.20
C VAL A 67 -16.97 3.08 2.29
N LYS A 68 -17.25 2.60 3.50
CA LYS A 68 -16.35 2.80 4.63
C LYS A 68 -15.09 1.95 4.40
N PRO A 69 -13.91 2.40 4.87
CA PRO A 69 -12.75 1.52 4.97
C PRO A 69 -13.17 0.21 5.67
N GLY A 70 -13.05 -0.93 4.97
CA GLY A 70 -13.45 -2.25 5.48
C GLY A 70 -14.71 -2.90 4.88
N ASP A 71 -15.38 -2.27 3.91
CA ASP A 71 -16.53 -2.86 3.18
C ASP A 71 -16.08 -3.84 2.05
N GLY A 72 -14.78 -4.08 1.90
CA GLY A 72 -14.24 -5.21 1.14
C GLY A 72 -13.96 -4.96 -0.35
N ILE A 73 -14.11 -3.73 -0.84
CA ILE A 73 -13.82 -3.33 -2.22
C ILE A 73 -12.87 -2.12 -2.26
N ASP A 74 -11.57 -2.39 -2.39
CA ASP A 74 -10.57 -1.33 -2.47
C ASP A 74 -10.13 -1.09 -3.91
N ARG A 75 -9.79 0.15 -4.22
CA ARG A 75 -9.24 0.52 -5.52
C ARG A 75 -7.81 0.97 -5.35
N ILE A 76 -6.94 0.55 -6.25
CA ILE A 76 -5.59 1.09 -6.33
C ILE A 76 -5.49 2.03 -7.51
N GLN A 77 -5.04 3.25 -7.24
CA GLN A 77 -4.78 4.26 -8.23
C GLN A 77 -3.27 4.48 -8.35
N PHE A 78 -2.75 4.50 -9.57
CA PHE A 78 -1.39 4.93 -9.82
C PHE A 78 -1.28 5.85 -11.03
N PHE A 79 -0.22 6.66 -11.05
CA PHE A 79 0.10 7.56 -12.14
C PHE A 79 1.31 6.99 -12.89
N LEU A 80 1.10 6.58 -14.14
CA LEU A 80 2.15 6.08 -15.01
C LEU A 80 2.39 7.04 -16.17
N SER A 81 3.61 7.05 -16.68
CA SER A 81 3.97 7.68 -17.96
C SER A 81 4.96 6.79 -18.68
N ALA A 82 4.82 6.64 -20.00
CA ALA A 82 5.71 5.83 -20.81
C ALA A 82 6.04 6.52 -22.13
N SER A 83 7.25 6.31 -22.61
CA SER A 83 7.71 6.79 -23.92
C SER A 83 8.01 5.61 -24.85
N GLU A 84 8.03 5.85 -26.16
CA GLU A 84 8.47 4.83 -27.14
C GLU A 84 7.59 3.57 -27.22
N LEU A 85 6.33 3.63 -26.78
CA LEU A 85 5.38 2.52 -26.95
C LEU A 85 4.83 2.47 -28.37
N SER A 86 4.54 1.25 -28.84
CA SER A 86 3.75 1.02 -30.05
C SER A 86 2.38 1.69 -29.91
N SER A 87 1.93 2.36 -30.97
CA SER A 87 0.57 2.93 -31.05
C SER A 87 -0.51 1.85 -31.18
N ASP A 88 -0.12 0.58 -31.33
CA ASP A 88 -1.03 -0.55 -31.29
C ASP A 88 -1.58 -0.72 -29.88
N THR A 89 -2.86 -0.40 -29.75
CA THR A 89 -3.54 -0.37 -28.47
C THR A 89 -3.72 -1.78 -27.90
N THR A 90 -3.61 -2.86 -28.70
CA THR A 90 -3.74 -4.25 -28.22
C THR A 90 -2.51 -4.77 -27.49
N ASN A 91 -1.38 -4.04 -27.57
CA ASN A 91 -0.06 -4.59 -27.32
C ASN A 91 0.70 -3.95 -26.15
N ASN A 92 -0.03 -3.31 -25.25
CA ASN A 92 0.49 -2.85 -23.97
C ASN A 92 -0.59 -3.15 -22.95
N VAL A 93 -0.40 -4.08 -22.01
CA VAL A 93 -1.47 -4.58 -21.15
C VAL A 93 -0.94 -4.82 -19.74
N LEU A 94 -1.73 -4.52 -18.71
CA LEU A 94 -1.42 -4.96 -17.36
C LEU A 94 -1.91 -6.41 -17.18
N VAL A 95 -0.97 -7.31 -16.92
CA VAL A 95 -1.19 -8.78 -16.89
C VAL A 95 -1.47 -9.30 -15.49
N SER A 96 -0.87 -8.67 -14.48
CA SER A 96 -1.13 -9.06 -13.10
C SER A 96 -0.95 -7.88 -12.17
N LEU A 97 -1.73 -7.90 -11.09
CA LEU A 97 -1.63 -6.97 -9.97
C LEU A 97 -1.84 -7.78 -8.69
N VAL A 98 -0.85 -7.71 -7.81
CA VAL A 98 -0.88 -8.36 -6.50
C VAL A 98 -0.58 -7.31 -5.46
N VAL A 99 -1.44 -7.17 -4.46
CA VAL A 99 -1.25 -6.24 -3.33
C VAL A 99 -1.55 -7.00 -2.04
N ASN A 100 -0.64 -6.95 -1.07
CA ASN A 100 -0.75 -7.66 0.21
C ASN A 100 -1.12 -9.15 0.04
N ASP A 101 -0.42 -9.81 -0.89
CA ASP A 101 -0.64 -11.22 -1.28
C ASP A 101 -2.02 -11.53 -1.88
N LYS A 102 -2.85 -10.50 -2.13
CA LYS A 102 -4.15 -10.61 -2.79
C LYS A 102 -3.98 -10.30 -4.27
N THR A 103 -4.33 -11.27 -5.11
CA THR A 103 -4.39 -11.09 -6.56
C THR A 103 -5.65 -10.34 -6.92
N CYS A 104 -5.48 -9.23 -7.65
CA CYS A 104 -6.58 -8.51 -8.25
C CYS A 104 -6.90 -9.15 -9.59
N ALA A 105 -8.16 -9.53 -9.81
CA ALA A 105 -8.60 -9.99 -11.11
C ALA A 105 -8.47 -8.82 -12.09
N VAL A 106 -7.59 -8.98 -13.07
CA VAL A 106 -7.49 -8.07 -14.21
C VAL A 106 -8.25 -8.74 -15.35
N PRO A 107 -9.53 -8.37 -15.60
CA PRO A 107 -10.24 -8.83 -16.79
C PRO A 107 -9.36 -8.58 -18.04
N GLY A 108 -9.12 -9.63 -18.82
CA GLY A 108 -8.09 -9.69 -19.85
C GLY A 108 -8.03 -8.51 -20.84
N ASP A 109 -6.86 -8.39 -21.46
CA ASP A 109 -6.52 -7.50 -22.59
C ASP A 109 -6.98 -6.05 -22.43
N ILE A 110 -6.38 -5.34 -21.47
CA ILE A 110 -6.48 -3.87 -21.37
C ILE A 110 -5.80 -3.25 -22.59
N THR A 111 -6.61 -2.80 -23.53
CA THR A 111 -6.14 -2.12 -24.72
C THR A 111 -5.70 -0.69 -24.38
N ILE A 112 -4.43 -0.45 -24.10
CA ILE A 112 -3.91 0.82 -23.62
C ILE A 112 -4.20 1.91 -24.75
N GLY A 113 -5.27 2.81 -24.69
CA GLY A 113 -5.49 4.24 -25.25
C GLY A 113 -5.63 5.59 -24.33
N ALA A 114 -4.62 6.29 -23.74
CA ALA A 114 -4.70 7.28 -22.63
C ALA A 114 -4.06 8.63 -22.94
N THR A 115 -4.82 9.69 -22.72
CA THR A 115 -4.34 11.06 -22.86
C THR A 115 -3.98 11.64 -21.49
N ALA A 116 -2.88 12.40 -21.43
CA ALA A 116 -2.44 13.08 -20.21
C ALA A 116 -3.60 13.78 -19.48
N GLY A 117 -3.76 13.51 -18.19
CA GLY A 117 -4.76 14.15 -17.33
C GLY A 117 -6.13 13.45 -17.20
N THR A 118 -6.36 12.33 -17.89
CA THR A 118 -7.65 11.60 -17.81
C THR A 118 -7.66 10.57 -16.67
N THR A 119 -8.81 10.44 -15.98
CA THR A 119 -9.03 9.44 -14.92
C THR A 119 -9.82 8.27 -15.50
N TYR A 120 -9.25 7.07 -15.49
CA TYR A 120 -9.96 5.88 -15.93
C TYR A 120 -10.48 5.11 -14.72
N THR A 121 -11.80 5.10 -14.55
CA THR A 121 -12.50 4.35 -13.50
C THR A 121 -12.96 3.02 -14.09
N ASN A 122 -12.36 1.92 -13.65
CA ASN A 122 -12.56 0.57 -14.18
C ASN A 122 -11.89 0.43 -15.56
N MET A 123 -11.41 -0.78 -15.87
CA MET A 123 -10.57 -1.07 -17.04
C MET A 123 -11.30 -0.79 -18.34
N VAL A 124 -11.21 0.46 -18.80
CA VAL A 124 -11.53 0.88 -20.16
C VAL A 124 -10.24 1.43 -20.74
N ALA A 125 -9.60 0.57 -21.53
CA ALA A 125 -8.64 0.86 -22.58
C ALA A 125 -7.85 2.20 -22.50
N ALA A 126 -6.61 2.23 -21.94
CA ALA A 126 -5.80 3.46 -21.81
C ALA A 126 -4.22 3.36 -21.99
N SER A 127 -3.65 3.96 -23.06
CA SER A 127 -2.34 4.08 -23.76
C SER A 127 -1.61 5.05 -22.97
N VAL A 128 -1.01 4.57 -21.90
CA VAL A 128 -0.39 5.50 -21.00
C VAL A 128 0.94 5.91 -21.61
N GLN A 129 0.89 6.86 -22.54
CA GLN A 129 1.97 7.80 -22.72
C GLN A 129 2.13 8.60 -21.41
N THR A 130 1.01 9.04 -20.80
CA THR A 130 0.95 9.68 -19.47
C THR A 130 -0.48 9.62 -18.92
N GLY A 131 -0.72 9.22 -17.66
CA GLY A 131 -2.09 9.19 -17.11
C GLY A 131 -2.31 8.55 -15.74
N ARG A 132 -3.48 8.85 -15.14
CA ARG A 132 -3.97 8.22 -13.90
C ARG A 132 -4.80 6.98 -14.22
N ILE A 133 -4.39 5.84 -13.69
CA ILE A 133 -5.11 4.58 -13.84
C ILE A 133 -5.68 4.18 -12.48
N ILE A 134 -6.97 3.82 -12.44
CA ILE A 134 -7.62 3.27 -11.24
C ILE A 134 -8.03 1.83 -11.51
N PHE A 135 -7.50 0.92 -10.71
CA PHE A 135 -7.86 -0.50 -10.70
C PHE A 135 -8.84 -0.75 -9.59
N ASN A 136 -9.93 -1.41 -9.92
CA ASN A 136 -10.85 -1.94 -8.93
C ASN A 136 -10.36 -3.33 -8.57
N CYS A 137 -10.13 -3.54 -7.28
CA CYS A 137 -9.83 -4.84 -6.75
C CYS A 137 -10.93 -5.18 -5.77
N ASP A 138 -11.71 -6.22 -6.03
CA ASP A 138 -12.72 -6.70 -5.08
C ASP A 138 -12.03 -7.49 -3.95
N LYS A 139 -11.12 -6.81 -3.26
CA LYS A 139 -10.30 -7.28 -2.16
C LYS A 139 -10.19 -6.12 -1.16
N ASP A 140 -10.29 -6.46 0.10
CA ASP A 140 -9.85 -5.61 1.21
C ASP A 140 -8.32 -5.58 1.23
N PHE A 141 -7.66 -4.43 1.19
CA PHE A 141 -6.20 -4.30 1.32
C PHE A 141 -5.76 -3.98 2.73
N GLY A 142 -6.68 -3.67 3.64
CA GLY A 142 -6.43 -3.24 5.00
C GLY A 142 -7.18 -1.95 5.33
N VAL A 143 -7.01 -1.49 6.57
CA VAL A 143 -7.62 -0.24 7.04
C VAL A 143 -6.64 0.94 6.89
N ALA A 144 -7.14 2.17 7.04
CA ALA A 144 -6.29 3.36 7.09
C ALA A 144 -5.17 3.21 8.14
N GLY A 145 -3.93 3.49 7.73
CA GLY A 145 -2.72 3.29 8.52
C GLY A 145 -1.99 1.96 8.26
N ASP A 146 -2.64 0.99 7.60
CA ASP A 146 -1.99 -0.26 7.24
C ASP A 146 -0.98 -0.05 6.09
N LYS A 147 0.07 -0.85 6.13
CA LYS A 147 1.09 -0.85 5.08
C LYS A 147 0.64 -1.74 3.94
N PHE A 148 0.77 -1.25 2.71
CA PHE A 148 0.57 -2.08 1.54
C PHE A 148 1.87 -2.29 0.79
N LYS A 149 2.01 -3.50 0.23
CA LYS A 149 3.08 -3.86 -0.70
C LYS A 149 2.50 -4.63 -1.85
N GLY A 150 3.00 -4.41 -3.04
CA GLY A 150 2.51 -5.12 -4.20
C GLY A 150 3.46 -5.12 -5.38
N THR A 151 3.08 -5.93 -6.34
CA THR A 151 3.78 -6.13 -7.59
C THR A 151 2.76 -6.10 -8.72
N TYR A 152 3.13 -5.50 -9.83
CA TYR A 152 2.30 -5.49 -11.03
C TYR A 152 3.17 -5.78 -12.24
N VAL A 153 2.59 -6.45 -13.24
CA VAL A 153 3.30 -6.79 -14.48
C VAL A 153 2.58 -6.12 -15.63
N ILE A 154 3.35 -5.41 -16.46
CA ILE A 154 2.88 -4.78 -17.68
C ILE A 154 3.63 -5.42 -18.85
N THR A 155 2.89 -5.95 -19.79
CA THR A 155 3.39 -6.35 -21.09
C THR A 155 3.34 -5.15 -22.03
N TYR A 156 4.35 -4.95 -22.86
CA TYR A 156 4.43 -3.81 -23.77
C TYR A 156 5.20 -4.13 -25.06
N GLN A 157 4.96 -3.34 -26.09
CA GLN A 157 5.70 -3.36 -27.35
C GLN A 157 6.28 -1.98 -27.65
N LYS A 158 7.51 -1.95 -28.17
CA LYS A 158 8.18 -0.70 -28.55
C LYS A 158 7.75 -0.22 -29.94
N SER A 159 7.67 1.10 -30.12
CA SER A 159 7.45 1.72 -31.42
C SER A 159 8.57 1.35 -32.39
N GLY A 160 8.24 0.79 -33.55
CA GLY A 160 9.21 0.32 -34.55
C GLY A 160 9.88 -1.03 -34.24
N GLY A 161 9.53 -1.69 -33.12
CA GLY A 161 10.08 -2.99 -32.72
C GLY A 161 9.38 -4.24 -33.33
N GLY A 162 8.34 -4.05 -34.15
CA GLY A 162 7.48 -5.16 -34.63
C GLY A 162 6.56 -5.71 -33.53
N GLN A 163 6.08 -6.95 -33.68
CA GLN A 163 5.19 -7.64 -32.71
C GLN A 163 5.96 -8.24 -31.51
N LEU A 164 7.14 -7.73 -31.18
CA LEU A 164 7.96 -8.25 -30.08
C LEU A 164 7.44 -7.73 -28.74
N SER A 165 6.82 -8.63 -27.98
CA SER A 165 6.24 -8.36 -26.67
C SER A 165 7.28 -8.50 -25.55
N HIS A 166 7.28 -7.54 -24.62
CA HIS A 166 8.17 -7.49 -23.47
C HIS A 166 7.38 -7.34 -22.18
N ASP A 167 7.81 -8.00 -21.11
CA ASP A 167 7.20 -7.86 -19.79
C ASP A 167 8.10 -7.01 -18.88
N VAL A 168 7.50 -6.06 -18.19
CA VAL A 168 8.14 -5.30 -17.12
C VAL A 168 7.36 -5.48 -15.83
N THR A 169 8.09 -5.73 -14.75
CA THR A 169 7.51 -5.83 -13.41
C THR A 169 7.76 -4.54 -12.65
N GLY A 170 6.70 -3.95 -12.13
CA GLY A 170 6.74 -2.85 -11.19
C GLY A 170 6.45 -3.30 -9.76
N LYS A 171 6.96 -2.53 -8.81
CA LYS A 171 6.73 -2.68 -7.37
C LYS A 171 6.02 -1.45 -6.85
N LEU A 172 5.14 -1.64 -5.88
CA LEU A 172 4.42 -0.59 -5.18
C LEU A 172 4.46 -0.84 -3.67
N SER A 173 4.60 0.23 -2.92
CA SER A 173 4.56 0.18 -1.45
C SER A 173 4.13 1.51 -0.87
N GLY A 174 3.46 1.47 0.28
CA GLY A 174 3.03 2.69 0.93
C GLY A 174 2.18 2.41 2.15
N THR A 175 1.42 3.43 2.55
CA THR A 175 0.47 3.36 3.65
C THR A 175 -0.93 3.71 3.13
N ILE A 176 -1.93 2.93 3.53
CA ILE A 176 -3.34 3.21 3.22
C ILE A 176 -3.73 4.47 3.99
N LYS A 177 -4.34 5.43 3.28
CA LYS A 177 -4.77 6.70 3.86
C LYS A 177 -6.25 6.68 4.15
#